data_AF-A0A3C0WK57-F1
#
_entry.id   AF-A0A3C0WK57-F1
#
_cell.length_a   1.000
_cell.length_b   1.000
_cell.length_c   1.000
_cell.angle_alpha   90.00
_cell.angle_beta   90.00
_cell.angle_gamma   90.00
#
_symmetry.space_group_name_H-M   'P 1'
#
loop_
_entity.id
_entity.type
_entity.pdbx_description
1 polymer ?
#
loop_
_entity_poly.entity_id
_entity_poly.type
_entity_poly.pdbx_seq_one_letter_code
_entity_poly.pdbx_strand_id
1 'polypeptide(L)'
;MGGAMGGMGGGETYNRGPVAENKLVRFYDMNAVPGRVYRYRVQVLIEDPNHPNVNPNLEFGAQKAPHPRTLAPEVKQRTANLAATDFYRYTEWSEATDPVTVPRLASVIAGSVEPEVATRMTSGQYIPLGEPTANMKPTIFDTTRAVDMVVDRVVNRGSVLNFTSAAEYPHPIKLVVNKVEKVNFSVNMMVLDIRGGEALPGHFDDDPFSAPGEFALLDANGNLVVQNELDDFDRFLRFNYEPDEKEDPVGADGEGGGMGGGMPGMGGEESGGLFGS
;
A
#
# COMPACT_ATOMS: atom_id res chain seq x y z
N MET A 1 29.87 60.14 -40.24
CA MET A 1 28.44 60.08 -40.63
C MET A 1 28.09 58.60 -40.72
N GLY A 2 27.18 57.99 -39.95
CA GLY A 2 26.06 58.50 -39.16
C GLY A 2 24.85 57.63 -39.46
N GLY A 3 24.19 57.08 -38.42
CA GLY A 3 22.95 56.28 -38.50
C GLY A 3 23.20 54.79 -38.19
N ALA A 4 22.98 54.22 -37.01
CA ALA A 4 21.94 54.41 -36.00
C ALA A 4 20.51 54.13 -36.52
N MET A 5 20.16 52.85 -36.57
CA MET A 5 18.80 52.30 -36.51
C MET A 5 18.98 51.00 -35.69
N GLY A 6 18.66 50.97 -34.41
CA GLY A 6 17.28 51.06 -33.94
C GLY A 6 16.80 49.65 -33.55
N GLY A 7 17.62 48.92 -32.80
CA GLY A 7 17.20 47.67 -32.16
C GLY A 7 16.45 48.02 -30.89
N MET A 8 15.14 48.21 -31.00
CA MET A 8 14.22 48.22 -29.86
C MET A 8 14.33 46.84 -29.18
N GLY A 9 15.21 46.75 -28.18
CA GLY A 9 15.18 45.68 -27.20
C GLY A 9 13.85 45.77 -26.47
N GLY A 10 12.93 44.90 -26.83
CA GLY A 10 11.69 44.69 -26.08
C GLY A 10 12.08 44.35 -24.66
N GLY A 11 11.80 45.27 -23.74
CA GLY A 11 11.78 44.94 -22.32
C GLY A 11 10.70 43.89 -22.15
N GLU A 12 11.11 42.63 -21.99
CA GLU A 12 10.21 41.60 -21.51
C GLU A 12 9.75 42.01 -20.12
N THR A 13 8.56 42.59 -20.06
CA THR A 13 7.78 42.67 -18.84
C THR A 13 7.50 41.23 -18.42
N TYR A 14 8.32 40.71 -17.51
CA TYR A 14 7.99 39.51 -16.77
C TYR A 14 6.66 39.78 -16.05
N ASN A 15 5.57 39.34 -16.67
CA ASN A 15 4.27 39.24 -16.03
C ASN A 15 4.46 38.31 -14.82
N ARG A 16 4.63 38.90 -13.64
CA ARG A 16 4.47 38.16 -12.39
C ARG A 16 3.02 37.69 -12.40
N GLY A 17 2.82 36.40 -12.68
CA GLY A 17 1.52 35.77 -12.56
C GLY A 17 0.92 36.03 -11.17
N PRO A 18 -0.40 35.87 -11.03
CA PRO A 18 -1.08 36.15 -9.78
C PRO A 18 -0.39 35.43 -8.61
N VAL A 19 0.05 36.20 -7.62
CA VAL A 19 0.64 35.64 -6.42
C VAL A 19 -0.50 34.96 -5.65
N ALA A 20 -0.46 33.62 -5.57
CA ALA A 20 -1.43 32.88 -4.79
C ALA A 20 -1.47 33.41 -3.34
N GLU A 21 -2.68 33.71 -2.86
CA GLU A 21 -2.93 34.23 -1.51
C GLU A 21 -2.39 33.28 -0.44
N ASN A 22 -2.51 31.97 -0.69
CA ASN A 22 -2.04 30.92 0.19
C ASN A 22 -0.84 30.19 -0.42
N LYS A 23 0.10 29.80 0.44
CA LYS A 23 1.23 28.93 0.10
C LYS A 23 1.04 27.58 0.77
N LEU A 24 1.33 26.51 0.03
CA LEU A 24 1.28 25.15 0.57
C LEU A 24 2.63 24.80 1.20
N VAL A 25 2.60 24.37 2.46
CA VAL A 25 3.76 23.77 3.13
C VAL A 25 3.59 22.26 3.11
N ARG A 26 4.62 21.54 2.62
CA ARG A 26 4.71 20.08 2.68
C ARG A 26 5.96 19.72 3.48
N PHE A 27 5.83 18.78 4.39
CA PHE A 27 6.95 18.19 5.11
C PHE A 27 6.83 16.67 5.05
N TYR A 28 7.97 16.00 5.18
CA TYR A 28 8.04 14.55 5.18
C TYR A 28 8.91 14.12 6.37
N ASP A 29 8.34 13.31 7.28
CA ASP A 29 9.11 12.70 8.37
C ASP A 29 9.62 11.33 7.92
N MET A 30 10.90 11.29 7.53
CA MET A 30 11.57 10.06 7.09
C MET A 30 12.05 9.18 8.25
N ASN A 31 11.88 9.63 9.50
CA ASN A 31 12.28 8.91 10.70
C ASN A 31 11.08 8.33 11.47
N ALA A 32 9.87 8.45 10.91
CA ALA A 32 8.67 7.92 11.50
C ALA A 32 8.77 6.39 11.65
N VAL A 33 8.49 5.88 12.84
CA VAL A 33 8.67 4.46 13.17
C VAL A 33 7.38 3.70 12.85
N PRO A 34 7.44 2.61 12.06
CA PRO A 34 6.29 1.75 11.78
C PRO A 34 5.53 1.30 13.04
N GLY A 35 4.21 1.24 12.95
CA GLY A 35 3.33 0.82 14.04
C GLY A 35 3.12 1.85 15.14
N ARG A 36 3.65 3.08 14.99
CA ARG A 36 3.41 4.19 15.92
C ARG A 36 2.39 5.17 15.37
N VAL A 37 1.76 5.89 16.30
CA VAL A 37 0.82 6.96 16.02
C VAL A 37 1.47 8.29 16.33
N TYR A 38 1.41 9.22 15.39
CA TYR A 38 2.01 10.55 15.48
C TYR A 38 0.95 11.64 15.36
N ARG A 39 1.24 12.79 15.96
CA ARG A 39 0.54 14.06 15.70
C ARG A 39 1.60 15.10 15.43
N TYR A 40 1.43 15.85 14.36
CA TYR A 40 2.41 16.85 13.94
C TYR A 40 1.91 18.26 14.24
N ARG A 41 2.84 19.17 14.50
CA ARG A 41 2.62 20.62 14.53
C ARG A 41 3.72 21.27 13.71
N VAL A 42 3.36 22.35 13.03
CA VAL A 42 4.31 23.12 12.23
C VAL A 42 4.41 24.54 12.76
N GLN A 43 5.62 25.06 12.75
CA GLN A 43 5.93 26.47 13.01
C GLN A 43 6.73 26.96 11.81
N VAL A 44 6.29 28.07 11.21
CA VAL A 44 6.97 28.65 10.06
C VAL A 44 7.92 29.72 10.56
N LEU A 45 9.17 29.64 10.12
CA LEU A 45 10.19 30.65 10.35
C LEU A 45 10.36 31.43 9.06
N ILE A 46 10.11 32.73 9.11
CA ILE A 46 10.27 33.63 7.97
C ILE A 46 11.31 34.67 8.35
N GLU A 47 12.30 34.88 7.48
CA GLU A 47 13.30 35.92 7.70
C GLU A 47 12.62 37.29 7.87
N ASP A 48 13.04 38.05 8.89
CA ASP A 48 12.51 39.38 9.14
C ASP A 48 13.07 40.36 8.09
N PRO A 49 12.26 40.91 7.18
CA PRO A 49 12.76 41.85 6.19
C PRO A 49 13.31 43.15 6.82
N ASN A 50 12.99 43.42 8.09
CA ASN A 50 13.49 44.60 8.83
C ASN A 50 14.72 44.31 9.69
N HIS A 51 15.11 43.03 9.84
CA HIS A 51 16.33 42.60 10.51
C HIS A 51 16.88 41.32 9.82
N PRO A 52 17.23 41.39 8.53
CA PRO A 52 17.60 40.21 7.77
C PRO A 52 19.02 39.75 8.11
N ASN A 53 19.36 38.52 7.71
CA ASN A 53 20.69 37.97 7.90
C ASN A 53 21.69 38.67 6.96
N VAL A 54 22.63 39.41 7.56
CA VAL A 54 23.65 40.19 6.85
C VAL A 54 24.93 39.38 6.58
N ASN A 55 24.94 38.07 6.86
CA ASN A 55 26.11 37.23 6.62
C ASN A 55 26.40 37.13 5.10
N PRO A 56 27.55 37.63 4.62
CA PRO A 56 27.88 37.64 3.20
C PRO A 56 28.18 36.25 2.63
N ASN A 57 28.39 35.24 3.48
CA ASN A 57 28.72 33.88 3.07
C ASN A 57 27.48 32.99 2.82
N LEU A 58 26.26 33.55 2.88
CA LEU A 58 25.03 32.82 2.57
C LEU A 58 24.80 32.70 1.07
N GLU A 59 24.15 31.60 0.67
CA GLU A 59 23.85 31.25 -0.73
C GLU A 59 23.06 32.35 -1.48
N PHE A 60 22.24 33.11 -0.76
CA PHE A 60 21.43 34.21 -1.30
C PHE A 60 22.05 35.61 -1.10
N GLY A 61 23.30 35.68 -0.62
CA GLY A 61 24.02 36.91 -0.32
C GLY A 61 23.50 37.66 0.93
N ALA A 62 24.26 38.65 1.41
CA ALA A 62 23.84 39.49 2.52
C ALA A 62 22.61 40.33 2.12
N GLN A 63 21.47 40.09 2.77
CA GLN A 63 20.29 40.92 2.58
C GLN A 63 20.46 42.24 3.33
N LYS A 64 20.00 43.34 2.72
CA LYS A 64 20.16 44.69 3.29
C LYS A 64 18.92 45.10 4.05
N ALA A 65 19.09 45.39 5.34
CA ALA A 65 18.03 45.98 6.16
C ALA A 65 17.56 47.35 5.59
N PRO A 66 16.25 47.66 5.64
CA PRO A 66 15.72 48.98 5.30
C PRO A 66 16.32 50.09 6.15
N HIS A 67 16.37 51.31 5.61
CA HIS A 67 16.91 52.46 6.34
C HIS A 67 16.02 52.78 7.57
N PRO A 68 16.57 53.09 8.77
CA PRO A 68 15.76 53.36 9.97
C PRO A 68 14.75 54.52 9.88
N ARG A 69 14.82 55.32 8.82
CA ARG A 69 13.88 56.41 8.53
C ARG A 69 12.61 55.95 7.79
N THR A 70 12.66 54.78 7.15
CA THR A 70 11.53 54.20 6.42
C THR A 70 10.75 53.21 7.27
N LEU A 71 11.25 52.87 8.47
CA LEU A 71 10.59 51.96 9.40
C LEU A 71 9.52 52.71 10.22
N ALA A 72 8.40 52.04 10.47
CA ALA A 72 7.40 52.51 11.42
C ALA A 72 7.99 52.56 12.85
N PRO A 73 7.51 53.48 13.73
CA PRO A 73 8.05 53.63 15.08
C PRO A 73 8.08 52.33 15.90
N GLU A 74 7.02 51.51 15.78
CA GLU A 74 6.89 50.21 16.46
C GLU A 74 7.93 49.19 15.98
N VAL A 75 8.11 49.09 14.66
CA VAL A 75 9.11 48.20 14.05
C VAL A 75 10.52 48.59 14.50
N LYS A 76 10.81 49.89 14.56
CA LYS A 76 12.10 50.44 14.99
C LYS A 76 12.41 50.13 16.46
N GLN A 77 11.43 50.28 17.35
CA GLN A 77 11.58 49.91 18.76
C GLN A 77 11.80 48.41 18.91
N ARG A 78 11.03 47.60 18.18
CA ARG A 78 11.17 46.14 18.19
C ARG A 78 12.54 45.69 17.69
N THR A 79 12.98 46.15 16.52
CA THR A 79 14.27 45.70 15.94
C THR A 79 15.48 46.18 16.74
N ALA A 80 15.37 47.28 17.49
CA ALA A 80 16.40 47.73 18.41
C ALA A 80 16.59 46.79 19.62
N ASN A 81 15.58 45.99 19.94
CA ASN A 81 15.60 45.06 21.07
C ASN A 81 15.93 43.60 20.66
N LEU A 82 16.12 43.33 19.36
CA LEU A 82 16.48 41.99 18.86
C LEU A 82 17.99 41.75 19.03
N ALA A 83 18.37 40.49 19.29
CA ALA A 83 19.77 40.11 19.25
C ALA A 83 20.28 40.14 17.81
N ALA A 84 21.60 40.32 17.63
CA ALA A 84 22.24 40.35 16.31
C ALA A 84 22.16 39.03 15.53
N THR A 85 21.58 37.98 16.12
CA THR A 85 21.36 36.65 15.53
C THR A 85 19.88 36.36 15.27
N ASP A 86 18.97 37.24 15.68
CA ASP A 86 17.53 37.03 15.59
C ASP A 86 17.00 37.49 14.23
N PHE A 87 17.34 36.72 13.20
CA PHE A 87 16.99 37.04 11.80
C PHE A 87 15.60 36.56 11.39
N TYR A 88 14.93 35.75 12.21
CA TYR A 88 13.69 35.08 11.84
C TYR A 88 12.54 35.49 12.75
N ARG A 89 11.37 35.67 12.13
CA ARG A 89 10.09 35.75 12.81
C ARG A 89 9.45 34.38 12.82
N TYR A 90 8.95 34.03 13.99
CA TYR A 90 8.25 32.78 14.24
C TYR A 90 6.75 33.06 14.15
N THR A 91 6.03 32.18 13.48
CA THR A 91 4.58 32.09 13.69
C THR A 91 4.30 31.42 15.03
N GLU A 92 3.06 31.52 15.50
CA GLU A 92 2.57 30.56 16.49
C GLU A 92 2.65 29.15 15.91
N TRP A 93 2.74 28.16 16.80
CA TRP A 93 2.58 26.77 16.40
C TRP A 93 1.19 26.55 15.80
N SER A 94 1.11 25.73 14.76
CA SER A 94 -0.17 25.25 14.26
C SER A 94 -0.89 24.42 15.33
N GLU A 95 -2.18 24.24 15.14
CA GLU A 95 -2.91 23.17 15.80
C GLU A 95 -2.28 21.81 15.45
N ALA A 96 -2.46 20.84 16.34
CA ALA A 96 -2.01 19.48 16.08
C ALA A 96 -2.84 18.88 14.96
N THR A 97 -2.20 18.13 14.06
CA THR A 97 -2.92 17.27 13.14
C THR A 97 -3.73 16.22 13.89
N ASP A 98 -4.70 15.63 13.20
CA ASP A 98 -5.29 14.37 13.63
C ASP A 98 -4.20 13.29 13.81
N PRO A 99 -4.43 12.28 14.67
CA PRO A 99 -3.52 11.15 14.81
C PRO A 99 -3.34 10.46 13.46
N VAL A 100 -2.09 10.30 13.05
CA VAL A 100 -1.73 9.53 11.85
C VAL A 100 -0.92 8.32 12.29
N THR A 101 -1.36 7.13 11.86
CA THR A 101 -0.68 5.86 12.14
C THR A 101 0.27 5.53 11.01
N VAL A 102 1.52 5.22 11.34
CA VAL A 102 2.45 4.61 10.38
C VAL A 102 2.13 3.13 10.29
N PRO A 103 1.79 2.59 9.11
CA PRO A 103 1.48 1.17 8.96
C PRO A 103 2.62 0.29 9.47
N ARG A 104 2.28 -0.86 10.05
CA ARG A 104 3.28 -1.87 10.41
C ARG A 104 3.83 -2.48 9.11
N LEU A 105 5.10 -2.86 9.13
CA LEU A 105 5.73 -3.58 8.02
C LEU A 105 5.28 -5.04 7.92
N ALA A 106 4.52 -5.53 8.90
CA ALA A 106 3.91 -6.84 8.84
C ALA A 106 2.44 -6.75 9.25
N SER A 107 1.62 -7.49 8.54
CA SER A 107 0.17 -7.55 8.75
C SER A 107 -0.35 -8.92 8.32
N VAL A 108 -1.64 -9.13 8.48
CA VAL A 108 -2.33 -10.30 7.94
C VAL A 108 -3.59 -9.82 7.23
N ILE A 109 -3.90 -10.48 6.12
CA ILE A 109 -5.14 -10.29 5.37
C ILE A 109 -6.03 -11.49 5.70
N ALA A 110 -7.23 -11.22 6.20
CA ALA A 110 -8.24 -12.24 6.47
C ALA A 110 -8.80 -12.83 5.16
N GLY A 111 -9.00 -14.14 5.14
CA GLY A 111 -9.64 -14.87 4.04
C GLY A 111 -10.80 -15.73 4.55
N SER A 112 -11.22 -16.67 3.71
CA SER A 112 -12.34 -17.56 4.01
C SER A 112 -12.07 -18.52 5.17
N VAL A 113 -13.15 -18.92 5.83
CA VAL A 113 -13.14 -19.87 6.94
C VAL A 113 -13.87 -21.15 6.53
N GLU A 114 -13.26 -22.29 6.81
CA GLU A 114 -13.92 -23.58 6.83
C GLU A 114 -14.51 -23.82 8.22
N PRO A 115 -15.85 -23.90 8.35
CA PRO A 115 -16.50 -23.88 9.64
C PRO A 115 -16.26 -25.17 10.44
N GLU A 116 -16.55 -25.10 11.74
CA GLU A 116 -16.55 -26.26 12.62
C GLU A 116 -17.53 -27.33 12.15
N VAL A 117 -17.02 -28.53 11.90
CA VAL A 117 -17.86 -29.68 11.57
C VAL A 117 -18.43 -30.25 12.86
N ALA A 118 -19.74 -30.14 13.07
CA ALA A 118 -20.42 -30.73 14.22
C ALA A 118 -21.42 -31.81 13.78
N THR A 119 -21.48 -32.91 14.54
CA THR A 119 -22.51 -33.94 14.37
C THR A 119 -23.54 -33.86 15.48
N ARG A 120 -24.81 -34.00 15.12
CA ARG A 120 -25.91 -34.09 16.06
C ARG A 120 -26.08 -35.54 16.54
N MET A 121 -25.95 -35.75 17.84
CA MET A 121 -26.30 -37.02 18.45
C MET A 121 -27.81 -37.27 18.46
N THR A 122 -28.21 -38.53 18.57
CA THR A 122 -29.62 -38.94 18.75
C THR A 122 -30.26 -38.30 19.99
N SER A 123 -29.47 -37.92 20.99
CA SER A 123 -29.89 -37.17 22.18
C SER A 123 -30.19 -35.69 21.92
N GLY A 124 -29.94 -35.20 20.71
CA GLY A 124 -30.13 -33.80 20.32
C GLY A 124 -28.93 -32.88 20.62
N GLN A 125 -27.89 -33.39 21.29
CA GLN A 125 -26.65 -32.66 21.56
C GLN A 125 -25.75 -32.61 20.32
N TYR A 126 -25.13 -31.44 20.06
CA TYR A 126 -24.10 -31.30 19.03
C TYR A 126 -22.72 -31.62 19.61
N ILE A 127 -21.95 -32.41 18.89
CA ILE A 127 -20.56 -32.71 19.22
C ILE A 127 -19.66 -32.19 18.10
N PRO A 128 -18.66 -31.36 18.43
CA PRO A 128 -17.67 -30.91 17.45
C PRO A 128 -16.75 -32.07 17.07
N LEU A 129 -16.58 -32.28 15.77
CA LEU A 129 -15.70 -33.30 15.18
C LEU A 129 -14.36 -32.74 14.71
N GLY A 130 -14.25 -31.41 14.60
CA GLY A 130 -13.02 -30.73 14.21
C GLY A 130 -13.10 -29.24 14.55
N GLU A 131 -11.95 -28.58 14.62
CA GLU A 131 -11.89 -27.13 14.82
C GLU A 131 -12.04 -26.39 13.48
N PRO A 132 -12.55 -25.14 13.48
CA PRO A 132 -12.57 -24.33 12.28
C PRO A 132 -11.13 -24.07 11.81
N THR A 133 -10.95 -24.09 10.50
CA THR A 133 -9.68 -23.76 9.84
C THR A 133 -9.93 -22.60 8.89
N ALA A 134 -8.90 -21.83 8.55
CA ALA A 134 -9.12 -20.65 7.73
C ALA A 134 -7.92 -20.31 6.87
N ASN A 135 -8.16 -19.70 5.72
CA ASN A 135 -7.10 -19.12 4.91
C ASN A 135 -6.81 -17.71 5.41
N MET A 136 -5.54 -17.44 5.72
CA MET A 136 -5.03 -16.11 5.94
C MET A 136 -3.85 -15.86 5.02
N LYS A 137 -3.64 -14.60 4.65
CA LYS A 137 -2.48 -14.15 3.88
C LYS A 137 -1.53 -13.31 4.74
N PRO A 138 -0.61 -13.93 5.51
CA PRO A 138 0.51 -13.24 6.15
C PRO A 138 1.27 -12.37 5.15
N THR A 139 1.45 -11.10 5.51
CA THR A 139 2.05 -10.09 4.62
C THR A 139 3.19 -9.40 5.33
N ILE A 140 4.35 -9.31 4.68
CA ILE A 140 5.48 -8.48 5.13
C ILE A 140 5.91 -7.53 4.02
N PHE A 141 6.30 -6.31 4.37
CA PHE A 141 6.89 -5.36 3.45
C PHE A 141 8.41 -5.54 3.40
N ASP A 142 8.94 -5.88 2.22
CA ASP A 142 10.37 -5.94 1.99
C ASP A 142 10.88 -4.55 1.61
N THR A 143 11.64 -3.92 2.51
CA THR A 143 12.19 -2.57 2.31
C THR A 143 13.27 -2.50 1.23
N THR A 144 13.91 -3.61 0.88
CA THR A 144 14.94 -3.65 -0.17
C THR A 144 14.30 -3.61 -1.55
N ARG A 145 13.20 -4.33 -1.72
CA ARG A 145 12.45 -4.42 -2.98
C ARG A 145 11.31 -3.40 -3.08
N ALA A 146 10.94 -2.79 -1.96
CA ALA A 146 9.80 -1.89 -1.78
C ALA A 146 8.47 -2.52 -2.24
N VAL A 147 8.22 -3.77 -1.86
CA VAL A 147 7.02 -4.55 -2.21
C VAL A 147 6.51 -5.35 -1.01
N ASP A 148 5.21 -5.63 -1.02
CA ASP A 148 4.60 -6.58 -0.11
C ASP A 148 4.90 -8.02 -0.59
N MET A 149 5.36 -8.86 0.33
CA MET A 149 5.50 -10.29 0.16
C MET A 149 4.36 -10.98 0.91
N VAL A 150 3.60 -11.79 0.18
CA VAL A 150 2.36 -12.39 0.67
C VAL A 150 2.39 -13.88 0.39
N VAL A 151 1.79 -14.67 1.27
CA VAL A 151 1.68 -16.11 1.12
C VAL A 151 0.35 -16.59 1.68
N ASP A 152 -0.33 -17.49 0.97
CA ASP A 152 -1.50 -18.17 1.49
C ASP A 152 -1.12 -19.18 2.58
N ARG A 153 -1.87 -19.16 3.67
CA ARG A 153 -1.63 -20.08 4.78
C ARG A 153 -2.94 -20.49 5.42
N VAL A 154 -3.17 -21.80 5.47
CA VAL A 154 -4.21 -22.38 6.32
C VAL A 154 -3.77 -22.30 7.78
N VAL A 155 -4.64 -21.75 8.62
CA VAL A 155 -4.41 -21.55 10.05
C VAL A 155 -5.55 -22.13 10.87
N ASN A 156 -5.19 -22.58 12.07
CA ASN A 156 -6.12 -23.01 13.12
C ASN A 156 -5.91 -22.15 14.38
N ARG A 157 -6.77 -22.30 15.38
CA ARG A 157 -6.56 -21.70 16.71
C ARG A 157 -5.18 -22.08 17.26
N GLY A 158 -4.48 -21.12 17.84
CA GLY A 158 -3.11 -21.26 18.34
C GLY A 158 -2.01 -21.15 17.29
N SER A 159 -2.35 -21.00 15.99
CA SER A 159 -1.34 -20.83 14.94
C SER A 159 -0.54 -19.56 15.13
N VAL A 160 0.79 -19.66 15.02
CA VAL A 160 1.71 -18.52 15.05
C VAL A 160 2.13 -18.15 13.64
N LEU A 161 2.05 -16.87 13.31
CA LEU A 161 2.35 -16.34 11.97
C LEU A 161 3.83 -15.94 11.79
N ASN A 162 4.72 -16.68 12.47
CA ASN A 162 6.17 -16.56 12.35
C ASN A 162 6.72 -17.82 11.69
N PHE A 163 7.10 -17.74 10.43
CA PHE A 163 7.55 -18.90 9.66
C PHE A 163 8.43 -18.48 8.48
N THR A 164 9.06 -19.46 7.85
CA THR A 164 9.82 -19.26 6.61
C THR A 164 9.10 -19.97 5.47
N SER A 165 8.89 -19.28 4.36
CA SER A 165 8.28 -19.84 3.15
C SER A 165 8.87 -19.21 1.89
N ALA A 166 8.70 -19.86 0.75
CA ALA A 166 8.77 -19.17 -0.52
C ALA A 166 7.60 -18.19 -0.63
N ALA A 167 7.82 -17.06 -1.30
CA ALA A 167 6.80 -16.07 -1.56
C ALA A 167 6.97 -15.48 -2.95
N GLU A 168 5.84 -15.14 -3.55
CA GLU A 168 5.78 -14.49 -4.86
C GLU A 168 5.36 -13.03 -4.69
N TYR A 169 5.86 -12.17 -5.56
CA TYR A 169 5.53 -10.75 -5.53
C TYR A 169 5.45 -10.16 -6.94
N PRO A 170 4.46 -9.29 -7.22
CA PRO A 170 4.40 -8.54 -8.46
C PRO A 170 5.45 -7.43 -8.46
N HIS A 171 6.30 -7.38 -9.49
CA HIS A 171 7.26 -6.29 -9.64
C HIS A 171 6.56 -5.03 -10.21
N PRO A 172 6.56 -3.88 -9.50
CA PRO A 172 5.71 -2.73 -9.84
C PRO A 172 6.03 -2.10 -11.20
N ILE A 173 7.29 -2.18 -11.65
CA ILE A 173 7.74 -1.61 -12.94
C ILE A 173 7.67 -2.64 -14.08
N LYS A 174 8.08 -3.89 -13.84
CA LYS A 174 8.21 -4.91 -14.88
C LYS A 174 6.90 -5.64 -15.17
N LEU A 175 5.90 -5.51 -14.31
CA LEU A 175 4.60 -6.19 -14.41
C LEU A 175 4.74 -7.72 -14.54
N VAL A 176 5.77 -8.30 -13.91
CA VAL A 176 5.99 -9.74 -13.83
C VAL A 176 5.97 -10.18 -12.36
N VAL A 177 5.46 -11.38 -12.12
CA VAL A 177 5.54 -12.03 -10.81
C VAL A 177 6.92 -12.65 -10.65
N ASN A 178 7.64 -12.28 -9.59
CA ASN A 178 8.90 -12.91 -9.22
C ASN A 178 8.70 -13.78 -7.99
N LYS A 179 9.53 -14.81 -7.86
CA LYS A 179 9.55 -15.70 -6.71
C LYS A 179 10.82 -15.52 -5.88
N VAL A 180 10.68 -15.58 -4.56
CA VAL A 180 11.78 -15.66 -3.61
C VAL A 180 11.63 -16.95 -2.81
N GLU A 181 12.62 -17.82 -2.92
CA GLU A 181 12.54 -19.18 -2.36
C GLU A 181 12.51 -19.24 -0.82
N LYS A 182 13.09 -18.23 -0.16
CA LYS A 182 13.19 -18.22 1.30
C LYS A 182 12.97 -16.82 1.87
N VAL A 183 11.77 -16.60 2.41
CA VAL A 183 11.35 -15.38 3.06
C VAL A 183 10.97 -15.67 4.50
N ASN A 184 11.50 -14.89 5.44
CA ASN A 184 11.17 -15.01 6.86
C ASN A 184 10.00 -14.08 7.18
N PHE A 185 8.81 -14.65 7.30
CA PHE A 185 7.61 -13.95 7.75
C PHE A 185 7.69 -13.81 9.27
N SER A 186 7.95 -12.59 9.74
CA SER A 186 7.98 -12.24 11.18
C SER A 186 6.80 -11.32 11.50
N VAL A 187 5.58 -11.84 11.35
CA VAL A 187 4.34 -11.06 11.57
C VAL A 187 4.10 -10.80 13.06
N ASN A 188 4.61 -11.68 13.91
CA ASN A 188 4.47 -11.65 15.37
C ASN A 188 3.01 -11.55 15.82
N MET A 189 2.18 -12.38 15.20
CA MET A 189 0.77 -12.54 15.55
C MET A 189 0.45 -14.02 15.79
N MET A 190 -0.45 -14.27 16.72
CA MET A 190 -1.01 -15.59 17.01
C MET A 190 -2.53 -15.56 16.81
N VAL A 191 -3.07 -16.61 16.20
CA VAL A 191 -4.52 -16.80 16.06
C VAL A 191 -5.09 -17.30 17.39
N LEU A 192 -6.01 -16.54 17.98
CA LEU A 192 -6.70 -16.92 19.21
C LEU A 192 -8.00 -17.65 18.92
N ASP A 193 -8.80 -17.10 18.02
CA ASP A 193 -10.11 -17.64 17.66
C ASP A 193 -10.46 -17.34 16.20
N ILE A 194 -11.33 -18.18 15.64
CA ILE A 194 -11.80 -18.15 14.25
C ILE A 194 -13.32 -18.41 14.28
N ARG A 195 -14.07 -17.60 13.54
CA ARG A 195 -15.52 -17.78 13.33
C ARG A 195 -15.89 -17.43 11.88
N GLY A 196 -17.05 -17.90 11.43
CA GLY A 196 -17.52 -17.73 10.05
C GLY A 196 -17.40 -19.02 9.23
N GLY A 197 -17.75 -18.93 7.95
CA GLY A 197 -17.76 -20.06 7.02
C GLY A 197 -19.08 -20.84 6.99
N GLU A 198 -19.98 -20.66 7.96
CA GLU A 198 -21.26 -21.36 7.96
C GLU A 198 -22.17 -20.91 6.81
N ALA A 199 -22.91 -21.85 6.21
CA ALA A 199 -23.86 -21.53 5.15
C ALA A 199 -25.00 -20.64 5.70
N LEU A 200 -25.23 -19.51 5.03
CA LEU A 200 -26.30 -18.59 5.36
C LEU A 200 -27.65 -19.10 4.80
N PRO A 201 -28.75 -18.91 5.53
CA PRO A 201 -30.07 -19.31 5.05
C PRO A 201 -30.50 -18.46 3.85
N GLY A 202 -31.09 -19.10 2.83
CA GLY A 202 -31.79 -18.40 1.75
C GLY A 202 -31.18 -18.53 0.36
N HIS A 203 -30.05 -19.22 0.19
CA HIS A 203 -29.50 -19.56 -1.12
C HIS A 203 -29.04 -21.02 -1.11
N PHE A 204 -29.73 -21.88 -1.89
CA PHE A 204 -29.52 -23.34 -1.92
C PHE A 204 -29.06 -23.84 -3.31
N ASP A 205 -28.68 -22.91 -4.19
CA ASP A 205 -28.13 -23.24 -5.51
C ASP A 205 -26.64 -23.63 -5.38
N ASP A 206 -25.97 -23.93 -6.49
CA ASP A 206 -24.63 -24.53 -6.54
C ASP A 206 -23.52 -23.72 -5.83
N ASP A 207 -23.75 -22.45 -5.48
CA ASP A 207 -22.85 -21.59 -4.69
C ASP A 207 -23.57 -20.97 -3.45
N PRO A 208 -23.68 -21.70 -2.33
CA PRO A 208 -24.29 -21.17 -1.11
C PRO A 208 -23.45 -20.03 -0.52
N PHE A 209 -24.10 -18.94 -0.11
CA PHE A 209 -23.41 -17.87 0.61
C PHE A 209 -22.94 -18.37 1.98
N SER A 210 -21.67 -18.17 2.28
CA SER A 210 -21.09 -18.42 3.59
C SER A 210 -21.04 -17.15 4.43
N ALA A 211 -21.14 -17.30 5.75
CA ALA A 211 -20.85 -16.22 6.69
C ALA A 211 -19.37 -15.80 6.53
N PRO A 212 -19.07 -14.48 6.55
CA PRO A 212 -17.70 -14.00 6.38
C PRO A 212 -16.81 -14.45 7.52
N GLY A 213 -15.54 -14.70 7.20
CA GLY A 213 -14.51 -15.04 8.15
C GLY A 213 -14.17 -13.90 9.11
N GLU A 214 -14.05 -14.22 10.39
CA GLU A 214 -13.60 -13.31 11.42
C GLU A 214 -12.57 -13.96 12.34
N PHE A 215 -11.55 -13.18 12.69
CA PHE A 215 -10.33 -13.66 13.31
C PHE A 215 -9.99 -12.81 14.52
N ALA A 216 -9.82 -13.46 15.66
CA ALA A 216 -9.22 -12.84 16.84
C ALA A 216 -7.73 -13.18 16.88
N LEU A 217 -6.88 -12.16 16.92
CA LEU A 217 -5.43 -12.27 16.88
C LEU A 217 -4.80 -11.61 18.09
N LEU A 218 -3.70 -12.18 18.58
CA LEU A 218 -2.83 -11.56 19.58
C LEU A 218 -1.56 -11.06 18.92
N ASP A 219 -1.26 -9.77 19.07
CA ASP A 219 0.00 -9.20 18.57
C ASP A 219 1.16 -9.34 19.56
N ALA A 220 2.38 -9.04 19.11
CA ALA A 220 3.61 -9.10 19.90
C ALA A 220 3.58 -8.30 21.21
N ASN A 221 2.74 -7.26 21.28
CA ASN A 221 2.62 -6.40 22.45
C ASN A 221 1.50 -6.87 23.40
N GLY A 222 0.83 -7.98 23.08
CA GLY A 222 -0.30 -8.51 23.84
C GLY A 222 -1.64 -7.82 23.54
N ASN A 223 -1.73 -7.05 22.45
CA ASN A 223 -3.01 -6.45 22.05
C ASN A 223 -3.86 -7.46 21.29
N LEU A 224 -5.16 -7.42 21.55
CA LEU A 224 -6.16 -8.12 20.75
C LEU A 224 -6.42 -7.33 19.46
N VAL A 225 -6.28 -7.98 18.31
CA VAL A 225 -6.56 -7.44 16.99
C VAL A 225 -7.64 -8.30 16.36
N VAL A 226 -8.71 -7.68 15.86
CA VAL A 226 -9.79 -8.38 15.14
C VAL A 226 -9.64 -8.07 13.66
N GLN A 227 -9.65 -9.11 12.82
CA GLN A 227 -9.65 -8.99 11.36
C GLN A 227 -10.90 -9.66 10.79
N ASN A 228 -11.45 -9.10 9.72
CA ASN A 228 -12.65 -9.57 9.05
C ASN A 228 -12.37 -9.70 7.53
N GLU A 229 -12.87 -10.77 6.93
CA GLU A 229 -12.74 -11.06 5.50
C GLU A 229 -13.27 -9.91 4.61
N LEU A 230 -14.41 -9.31 4.96
CA LEU A 230 -15.03 -8.24 4.20
C LEU A 230 -14.21 -6.94 4.21
N ASP A 231 -13.61 -6.60 5.35
CA ASP A 231 -12.75 -5.41 5.48
C ASP A 231 -11.45 -5.56 4.68
N ASP A 232 -10.98 -6.80 4.51
CA ASP A 232 -9.74 -7.14 3.81
C ASP A 232 -9.98 -7.60 2.35
N PHE A 233 -11.22 -7.65 1.87
CA PHE A 233 -11.59 -8.25 0.58
C PHE A 233 -10.80 -7.68 -0.60
N ASP A 234 -10.72 -6.34 -0.73
CA ASP A 234 -9.96 -5.69 -1.80
C ASP A 234 -8.46 -6.04 -1.76
N ARG A 235 -7.89 -6.15 -0.55
CA ARG A 235 -6.49 -6.54 -0.36
C ARG A 235 -6.30 -8.01 -0.70
N PHE A 236 -7.26 -8.85 -0.34
CA PHE A 236 -7.24 -10.28 -0.64
C PHE A 236 -7.20 -10.50 -2.15
N LEU A 237 -8.12 -9.87 -2.90
CA LEU A 237 -8.16 -9.94 -4.36
C LEU A 237 -6.88 -9.44 -5.02
N ARG A 238 -6.29 -8.35 -4.51
CA ARG A 238 -5.03 -7.80 -5.04
C ARG A 238 -3.88 -8.82 -5.06
N PHE A 239 -3.87 -9.76 -4.13
CA PHE A 239 -2.82 -10.79 -4.02
C PHE A 239 -3.32 -12.18 -4.42
N ASN A 240 -4.48 -12.26 -5.06
CA ASN A 240 -5.01 -13.49 -5.63
C ASN A 240 -4.84 -13.45 -7.15
N TYR A 241 -3.59 -13.44 -7.61
CA TYR A 241 -3.28 -13.54 -9.03
C TYR A 241 -3.15 -15.02 -9.41
N GLU A 242 -3.85 -15.40 -10.47
CA GLU A 242 -3.57 -16.64 -11.16
C GLU A 242 -2.36 -16.39 -12.07
N PRO A 243 -1.32 -17.24 -12.05
CA PRO A 243 -0.29 -17.14 -13.06
C PRO A 243 -0.97 -17.31 -14.42
N ASP A 244 -0.66 -16.43 -15.38
CA ASP A 244 -1.05 -16.70 -16.77
C ASP A 244 -0.62 -18.13 -17.08
N GLU A 245 -1.58 -19.00 -17.39
CA GLU A 245 -1.27 -20.32 -17.92
C GLU A 245 -0.23 -20.08 -19.00
N LYS A 246 0.96 -20.66 -18.83
CA LYS A 246 1.98 -20.57 -19.86
C LYS A 246 1.27 -21.00 -21.12
N GLU A 247 1.09 -20.09 -22.07
CA GLU A 247 0.68 -20.46 -23.42
C GLU A 247 1.67 -21.55 -23.80
N ASP A 248 1.19 -22.80 -23.82
CA ASP A 248 1.96 -23.91 -24.37
C ASP A 248 2.46 -23.39 -25.71
N PRO A 249 3.77 -23.46 -25.99
CA PRO A 249 4.31 -22.88 -27.20
C PRO A 249 3.48 -23.43 -28.34
N VAL A 250 2.69 -22.53 -28.96
CA VAL A 250 1.85 -22.83 -30.11
C VAL A 250 2.71 -23.67 -31.01
N GLY A 251 2.20 -24.88 -31.30
CA GLY A 251 2.92 -25.93 -31.98
C GLY A 251 3.81 -25.32 -33.05
N ALA A 252 5.09 -25.70 -33.03
CA ALA A 252 5.94 -25.57 -34.19
C ALA A 252 5.34 -26.48 -35.27
N ASP A 253 4.23 -26.03 -35.85
CA ASP A 253 3.57 -26.65 -36.97
C ASP A 253 4.48 -26.39 -38.16
N GLY A 254 5.24 -27.44 -38.45
CA GLY A 254 6.21 -27.49 -39.52
C GLY A 254 5.57 -27.09 -40.85
N GLU A 255 6.09 -26.02 -41.42
CA GLU A 255 6.08 -25.82 -42.87
C GLU A 255 7.43 -26.29 -43.41
N GLY A 256 7.44 -27.41 -44.13
CA GLY A 256 8.51 -27.68 -45.09
C GLY A 256 8.87 -29.14 -45.35
N GLY A 257 8.13 -29.76 -46.29
CA GLY A 257 8.56 -30.94 -47.05
C GLY A 257 8.08 -32.27 -46.45
N GLY A 258 7.30 -33.10 -47.12
CA GLY A 258 7.33 -33.47 -48.52
C GLY A 258 7.58 -34.98 -48.61
N MET A 259 6.76 -35.70 -49.38
CA MET A 259 6.76 -37.16 -49.60
C MET A 259 6.14 -37.98 -48.45
N GLY A 260 5.18 -38.89 -48.65
CA GLY A 260 4.49 -39.35 -49.84
C GLY A 260 3.66 -40.59 -49.50
N GLY A 261 2.62 -40.83 -50.29
CA GLY A 261 2.04 -42.16 -50.49
C GLY A 261 0.77 -42.50 -49.70
N GLY A 262 -0.32 -42.72 -50.44
CA GLY A 262 -1.35 -43.70 -50.04
C GLY A 262 -2.75 -43.16 -49.73
N MET A 263 -3.47 -42.71 -50.76
CA MET A 263 -4.95 -42.85 -50.84
C MET A 263 -5.36 -44.34 -50.71
N PRO A 264 -6.67 -44.70 -50.66
CA PRO A 264 -7.85 -44.10 -50.00
C PRO A 264 -8.80 -45.18 -49.41
N GLY A 265 -9.88 -44.79 -48.73
CA GLY A 265 -11.09 -45.62 -48.61
C GLY A 265 -11.91 -45.29 -47.37
N MET A 266 -12.96 -44.48 -47.51
CA MET A 266 -14.34 -44.84 -47.90
C MET A 266 -15.19 -45.43 -46.75
N GLY A 267 -16.34 -44.77 -46.53
CA GLY A 267 -17.54 -45.30 -45.86
C GLY A 267 -17.50 -45.10 -44.35
N GLY A 268 -18.36 -44.32 -43.69
CA GLY A 268 -19.75 -44.02 -44.01
C GLY A 268 -20.65 -44.79 -43.04
N GLU A 269 -21.52 -44.04 -42.36
CA GLU A 269 -22.77 -44.46 -41.69
C GLU A 269 -22.61 -45.24 -40.37
N GLU A 270 -22.97 -44.63 -39.24
CA GLU A 270 -24.32 -44.42 -38.70
C GLU A 270 -24.88 -45.62 -37.92
N SER A 271 -25.23 -45.30 -36.67
CA SER A 271 -26.43 -45.77 -35.95
C SER A 271 -26.43 -47.16 -35.31
N GLY A 272 -27.19 -47.22 -34.21
CA GLY A 272 -27.81 -48.45 -33.73
C GLY A 272 -27.14 -49.08 -32.52
N GLY A 273 -27.60 -48.71 -31.32
CA GLY A 273 -27.19 -49.33 -30.07
C GLY A 273 -27.66 -50.76 -29.89
N LEU A 274 -27.32 -51.39 -28.76
CA LEU A 274 -28.06 -52.51 -28.21
C LEU A 274 -27.73 -52.75 -26.73
N PHE A 275 -28.76 -53.16 -26.00
CA PHE A 275 -28.81 -53.63 -24.61
C PHE A 275 -27.98 -54.90 -24.32
N GLY A 276 -27.75 -55.13 -23.02
CA GLY A 276 -27.49 -56.45 -22.40
C GLY A 276 -26.19 -56.45 -21.60
N SER A 277 -26.12 -56.82 -20.32
CA SER A 277 -27.02 -57.53 -19.41
C SER A 277 -26.69 -57.12 -17.97
#